data_AF-A0A8H5NHG0-F1
#
_entry.id   AF-A0A8H5NHG0-F1
#
_cell.length_a   1.000
_cell.length_b   1.000
_cell.length_c   1.000
_cell.angle_alpha   90.00
_cell.angle_beta   90.00
_cell.angle_gamma   90.00
#
_symmetry.space_group_name_H-M   'P 1'
#
loop_
_entity.id
_entity.type
_entity.pdbx_description
1 polymer ?
#
loop_
_entity_poly.entity_id
_entity_poly.type
_entity_poly.pdbx_seq_one_letter_code
_entity_poly.pdbx_strand_id
1 'polypeptide(L)'
;MKSDRSIPCVDKYDVPGDTAALKDRLSAAPSRTQCHLDCKVESVIYLVEGLNPEIVSIFGYKLDIDPMLFASHERSSNYQTLPNEAGLGPRLPSLINRDTTWRITYYDIRTPPPEDTFTSYTVGCALSGRDAQTQRINDKWEQPFILTRKCSVWRRKPGSEDDIATLILCDPPFSKAHIWTQNATHDRWEIEEKNISTMPHHGGYADIVPHLTSFRTWKGSGPERQSLYGDLLYYLTKRTHEIQCENGSSIDIEKVATKIITSHYLLLLDYFDGIIFDREYPLSRKKNFSTQETLSMEEQWSTIQFIRTSLSRYIQNIAGIMVQLRIPFEDLGSADSAANPLPSEYQYDFQYIYMQLRVLKTRADLLNESLTGLTGILGNKRSIREAKTVKTLTLVALIFIPLSFTSAVFSMSDQFLPGRESFWVFWVVSLPLVIAVLVLATILDFGYDDNGTWRPTMYLSILKEKC
;
A
#
# COMPACT_ATOMS: atom_id res chain seq x y z
N MET A 1 -40.30 -7.12 35.06
CA MET A 1 -39.30 -6.09 35.43
C MET A 1 -38.66 -5.58 34.15
N LYS A 2 -39.00 -4.36 33.72
CA LYS A 2 -38.30 -3.70 32.63
C LYS A 2 -36.91 -3.36 33.16
N SER A 3 -35.84 -3.92 32.61
CA SER A 3 -34.50 -3.48 32.97
C SER A 3 -34.40 -1.99 32.66
N ASP A 4 -33.91 -1.22 33.62
CA ASP A 4 -33.63 0.20 33.43
C ASP A 4 -32.76 0.37 32.18
N ARG A 5 -33.30 1.10 31.21
CA ARG A 5 -32.62 1.39 29.95
C ARG A 5 -31.61 2.49 30.24
N SER A 6 -30.34 2.15 30.38
CA SER A 6 -29.25 3.12 30.43
C SER A 6 -29.03 3.70 29.03
N ILE A 7 -29.83 4.69 28.66
CA ILE A 7 -29.57 5.49 27.45
C ILE A 7 -28.42 6.44 27.80
N PRO A 8 -27.30 6.43 27.06
CA PRO A 8 -26.23 7.38 27.32
C PRO A 8 -26.72 8.80 27.01
N CYS A 9 -26.54 9.70 27.98
CA CYS A 9 -26.77 11.13 27.81
C CYS A 9 -25.62 11.67 26.91
N VAL A 10 -25.94 12.16 25.70
CA VAL A 10 -24.95 12.64 24.72
C VAL A 10 -25.08 14.14 24.53
N ASP A 11 -24.00 14.87 24.82
CA ASP A 11 -23.85 16.30 24.52
C ASP A 11 -22.82 16.48 23.39
N LYS A 12 -23.13 17.32 22.39
CA LYS A 12 -22.22 17.63 21.27
C LYS A 12 -21.77 19.09 21.36
N TYR A 13 -20.48 19.33 21.13
CA TYR A 13 -19.85 20.65 21.11
C TYR A 13 -19.03 20.80 19.83
N ASP A 14 -19.21 21.90 19.10
CA ASP A 14 -18.44 22.18 17.88
C ASP A 14 -17.36 23.24 18.19
N VAL A 15 -16.08 22.88 18.12
CA VAL A 15 -14.94 23.76 18.43
C VAL A 15 -14.35 24.32 17.13
N PRO A 16 -14.05 25.63 17.00
CA PRO A 16 -13.91 26.66 18.05
C PRO A 16 -15.20 27.34 18.54
N GLY A 17 -16.35 27.09 17.91
CA GLY A 17 -17.61 27.80 18.21
C GLY A 17 -18.07 27.72 19.67
N ASP A 18 -17.87 26.56 20.32
CA ASP A 18 -18.41 26.23 21.65
C ASP A 18 -17.33 26.09 22.73
N THR A 19 -16.15 26.69 22.55
CA THR A 19 -15.02 26.53 23.48
C THR A 19 -15.33 26.94 24.93
N ALA A 20 -16.08 28.02 25.12
CA ALA A 20 -16.49 28.48 26.45
C ALA A 20 -17.46 27.48 27.10
N ALA A 21 -18.48 27.03 26.37
CA ALA A 21 -19.44 26.04 26.84
C ALA A 21 -18.78 24.69 27.16
N LEU A 22 -17.80 24.26 26.35
CA LEU A 22 -17.02 23.06 26.59
C LEU A 22 -16.13 23.19 27.85
N LYS A 23 -15.46 24.34 28.02
CA LYS A 23 -14.67 24.63 29.24
C LYS A 23 -15.55 24.66 30.48
N ASP A 24 -16.71 25.30 30.40
CA ASP A 24 -17.69 25.36 31.48
C ASP A 24 -18.20 23.96 31.82
N ARG A 25 -18.53 23.14 30.82
CA ARG A 25 -18.95 21.74 31.00
C ARG A 25 -17.88 20.87 31.64
N LEU A 26 -16.63 21.01 31.20
CA LEU A 26 -15.49 20.31 31.78
C LEU A 26 -15.16 20.83 33.19
N SER A 27 -15.42 22.10 33.48
CA SER A 27 -15.22 22.71 34.80
C SER A 27 -16.28 22.30 35.82
N ALA A 28 -17.51 22.06 35.37
CA ALA A 28 -18.57 21.51 36.20
C ALA A 28 -18.19 20.10 36.66
N ALA A 29 -18.32 19.80 37.96
CA ALA A 29 -18.33 18.43 38.44
C ALA A 29 -19.35 17.63 37.61
N PRO A 30 -19.13 16.34 37.31
CA PRO A 30 -20.04 15.51 36.51
C PRO A 30 -21.45 15.65 37.04
N SER A 31 -22.19 16.54 36.41
CA SER A 31 -23.35 17.10 37.06
C SER A 31 -24.44 16.06 36.92
N ARG A 32 -24.89 15.52 38.05
CA ARG A 32 -26.12 14.70 38.22
C ARG A 32 -27.40 15.29 37.58
N THR A 33 -27.31 16.38 36.84
CA THR A 33 -28.41 17.29 36.47
C THR A 33 -28.93 17.15 35.05
N GLN A 34 -28.61 16.08 34.31
CA GLN A 34 -29.27 15.80 33.02
C GLN A 34 -29.83 14.39 32.88
N CYS A 35 -29.26 13.40 33.56
CA CYS A 35 -29.90 12.10 33.71
C CYS A 35 -30.71 12.12 35.02
N HIS A 36 -31.83 11.38 35.12
CA HIS A 36 -32.74 11.34 36.28
C HIS A 36 -32.03 11.47 37.65
N LEU A 37 -32.67 12.10 38.65
CA LEU A 37 -32.09 12.31 40.01
C LEU A 37 -31.50 11.04 40.67
N ASP A 38 -31.87 9.85 40.19
CA ASP A 38 -31.41 8.53 40.68
C ASP A 38 -30.33 7.86 39.80
N CYS A 39 -29.88 8.48 38.69
CA CYS A 39 -28.85 7.92 37.82
C CYS A 39 -27.44 8.12 38.39
N LYS A 40 -26.77 7.02 38.74
CA LYS A 40 -25.34 7.00 39.05
C LYS A 40 -24.56 7.04 37.74
N VAL A 41 -23.73 8.07 37.53
CA VAL A 41 -22.81 8.11 36.38
C VAL A 41 -21.72 7.05 36.61
N GLU A 42 -21.65 6.06 35.72
CA GLU A 42 -20.66 4.97 35.81
C GLU A 42 -19.37 5.28 35.06
N SER A 43 -19.43 6.05 33.97
CA SER A 43 -18.25 6.47 33.19
C SER A 43 -18.58 7.69 32.31
N VAL A 44 -17.55 8.50 32.05
CA VAL A 44 -17.63 9.65 31.12
C VAL A 44 -16.70 9.38 29.94
N ILE A 45 -17.24 9.50 28.73
CA ILE A 45 -16.51 9.25 27.49
C ILE A 45 -16.46 10.57 26.70
N TYR A 46 -15.26 11.05 26.45
CA TYR A 46 -15.00 12.17 25.54
C TYR A 46 -14.60 11.60 24.19
N LEU A 47 -15.45 11.81 23.19
CA LEU A 47 -15.17 11.45 21.81
C LEU A 47 -14.84 12.74 21.04
N VAL A 48 -13.66 12.80 20.44
CA VAL A 48 -13.14 14.00 19.78
C VAL A 48 -12.75 13.68 18.34
N GLU A 49 -13.29 14.44 17.39
CA GLU A 49 -12.98 14.34 15.97
C GLU A 49 -12.09 15.50 15.54
N GLY A 50 -10.89 15.18 15.05
CA GLY A 50 -9.88 16.18 14.71
C GLY A 50 -9.22 16.83 15.94
N LEU A 51 -8.05 17.42 15.70
CA LEU A 51 -7.30 18.13 16.72
C LEU A 51 -7.08 19.56 16.28
N ASN A 52 -7.23 20.48 17.22
CA ASN A 52 -6.76 21.85 17.10
C ASN A 52 -6.03 22.24 18.41
N PRO A 53 -5.23 23.32 18.41
CA PRO A 53 -4.49 23.74 19.60
C PRO A 53 -5.38 23.99 20.82
N GLU A 54 -6.62 24.41 20.62
CA GLU A 54 -7.58 24.67 21.69
C GLU A 54 -8.03 23.38 22.39
N ILE A 55 -8.41 22.34 21.64
CA ILE A 55 -8.76 21.01 22.14
C ILE A 55 -7.60 20.43 22.95
N VAL A 56 -6.37 20.53 22.40
CA VAL A 56 -5.15 20.07 23.09
C VAL A 56 -4.97 20.82 24.40
N SER A 57 -5.16 22.13 24.42
CA SER A 57 -5.04 22.94 25.65
C SER A 57 -6.11 22.58 26.70
N ILE A 58 -7.36 22.39 26.26
CA ILE A 58 -8.50 22.12 27.14
C ILE A 58 -8.38 20.73 27.78
N PHE A 59 -8.23 19.69 26.96
CA PHE A 59 -8.14 18.33 27.45
C PHE A 59 -6.78 18.05 28.10
N GLY A 60 -5.68 18.57 27.55
CA GLY A 60 -4.35 18.41 28.12
C GLY A 60 -4.27 18.92 29.56
N TYR A 61 -4.74 20.15 29.81
CA TYR A 61 -4.72 20.73 31.16
C TYR A 61 -5.75 20.10 32.09
N LYS A 62 -6.99 19.89 31.62
CA LYS A 62 -8.09 19.38 32.47
C LYS A 62 -7.90 17.92 32.87
N LEU A 63 -7.43 17.09 31.94
CA LEU A 63 -7.32 15.65 32.14
C LEU A 63 -5.89 15.21 32.53
N ASP A 64 -4.93 16.15 32.57
CA ASP A 64 -3.50 15.88 32.85
C ASP A 64 -2.92 14.81 31.92
N ILE A 65 -3.09 15.04 30.61
CA ILE A 65 -2.71 14.08 29.57
C ILE A 65 -1.28 14.37 29.10
N ASP A 66 -0.45 13.33 29.02
CA ASP A 66 0.89 13.41 28.42
C ASP A 66 0.78 14.03 27.00
N PRO A 67 1.43 15.18 26.73
CA PRO A 67 1.42 15.84 25.42
C PRO A 67 1.82 14.93 24.26
N MET A 68 2.58 13.87 24.55
CA MET A 68 2.94 12.85 23.57
C MET A 68 1.72 12.17 22.93
N LEU A 69 0.59 12.03 23.64
CA LEU A 69 -0.64 11.49 23.05
C LEU A 69 -1.07 12.34 21.85
N PHE A 70 -1.19 13.65 22.04
CA PHE A 70 -1.62 14.58 20.99
C PHE A 70 -0.58 14.70 19.88
N ALA A 71 0.69 14.85 20.23
CA ALA A 71 1.77 14.98 19.26
C ALA A 71 1.90 13.72 18.39
N SER A 72 1.83 12.53 18.99
CA SER A 72 1.89 11.26 18.25
C SER A 72 0.61 10.97 17.45
N HIS A 73 -0.54 11.48 17.89
CA HIS A 73 -1.77 11.45 17.12
C HIS A 73 -1.63 12.35 15.88
N GLU A 74 -1.34 13.64 16.03
CA GLU A 74 -1.25 14.60 14.93
C GLU A 74 -0.22 14.20 13.85
N ARG A 75 0.97 13.74 14.24
CA ARG A 75 2.10 13.44 13.33
C ARG A 75 1.71 12.69 12.05
N SER A 76 1.86 13.29 10.88
CA SER A 76 1.57 12.64 9.59
C SER A 76 2.77 11.93 8.96
N SER A 77 3.99 12.41 9.20
CA SER A 77 5.22 11.89 8.58
C SER A 77 6.05 11.00 9.52
N ASN A 78 6.57 9.89 8.99
CA ASN A 78 7.55 9.06 9.71
C ASN A 78 8.99 9.57 9.58
N TYR A 79 9.23 10.53 8.68
CA TYR A 79 10.54 11.14 8.46
C TYR A 79 10.52 12.62 8.86
N GLN A 80 11.65 13.13 9.32
CA GLN A 80 11.80 14.54 9.64
C GLN A 80 11.81 15.34 8.34
N THR A 81 10.75 16.11 8.07
CA THR A 81 10.66 16.90 6.83
C THR A 81 11.33 18.26 6.98
N LEU A 82 11.41 18.77 8.22
CA LEU A 82 12.00 20.07 8.52
C LEU A 82 13.15 19.95 9.54
N PRO A 83 14.25 20.72 9.39
CA PRO A 83 15.44 20.64 10.24
C PRO A 83 15.17 20.81 11.75
N ASN A 84 14.10 21.53 12.11
CA ASN A 84 13.72 21.86 13.49
C ASN A 84 12.39 21.23 13.92
N GLU A 85 11.88 20.25 13.16
CA GLU A 85 10.69 19.51 13.58
C GLU A 85 11.01 18.72 14.85
N ALA A 86 10.18 18.83 15.89
CA ALA A 86 10.37 18.08 17.12
C ALA A 86 10.34 16.58 16.81
N GLY A 87 11.48 15.91 16.96
CA GLY A 87 11.60 14.48 16.77
C GLY A 87 10.79 13.74 17.84
N LEU A 88 9.69 13.09 17.45
CA LEU A 88 9.02 12.12 18.31
C LEU A 88 9.79 10.81 18.20
N GLY A 89 10.91 10.74 18.93
CA GLY A 89 11.74 9.55 19.01
C GLY A 89 10.91 8.35 19.48
N PRO A 90 11.16 7.14 18.94
CA PRO A 90 10.45 5.95 19.39
C PRO A 90 10.68 5.74 20.90
N ARG A 91 9.61 5.45 21.63
CA ARG A 91 9.70 5.06 23.04
C ARG A 91 10.05 3.58 23.14
N LEU A 92 10.83 3.22 24.15
CA LEU A 92 11.09 1.81 24.46
C LEU A 92 9.77 1.08 24.74
N PRO A 93 9.57 -0.15 24.25
CA PRO A 93 8.38 -0.94 24.54
C PRO A 93 8.07 -1.09 26.03
N SER A 94 9.11 -1.16 26.88
CA SER A 94 8.99 -1.23 28.34
C SER A 94 8.40 0.03 28.98
N LEU A 95 8.46 1.17 28.30
CA LEU A 95 7.95 2.46 28.78
C LEU A 95 6.53 2.77 28.28
N ILE A 96 5.95 1.89 27.44
CA ILE A 96 4.59 2.08 26.91
C ILE A 96 3.60 1.68 28.02
N ASN A 97 2.90 2.68 28.56
CA ASN A 97 1.89 2.45 29.58
C ASN A 97 0.54 2.06 28.96
N ARG A 98 0.30 0.74 28.87
CA ARG A 98 -0.93 0.16 28.30
C ARG A 98 -2.19 0.62 29.03
N ASP A 99 -2.12 0.73 30.36
CA ASP A 99 -3.33 0.91 31.18
C ASP A 99 -3.92 2.31 31.08
N THR A 100 -3.15 3.26 30.52
CA THR A 100 -3.57 4.64 30.37
C THR A 100 -3.68 5.10 28.93
N THR A 101 -2.87 4.61 28.00
CA THR A 101 -2.84 5.17 26.64
C THR A 101 -2.48 4.15 25.59
N TRP A 102 -3.23 4.15 24.49
CA TRP A 102 -2.84 3.43 23.29
C TRP A 102 -3.17 4.19 22.00
N ARG A 103 -2.49 3.84 20.91
CA ARG A 103 -2.67 4.48 19.60
C ARG A 103 -2.61 3.44 18.50
N ILE A 104 -3.65 3.41 17.70
CA ILE A 104 -3.74 2.49 16.57
C ILE A 104 -3.75 3.31 15.27
N THR A 105 -2.82 3.01 14.37
CA THR A 105 -2.88 3.45 12.98
C THR A 105 -3.61 2.36 12.18
N TYR A 106 -4.59 2.77 11.37
CA TYR A 106 -5.36 1.88 10.51
C TYR A 106 -5.57 2.52 9.14
N TYR A 107 -6.14 1.75 8.23
CA TYR A 107 -6.20 2.11 6.81
C TYR A 107 -7.63 2.01 6.30
N ASP A 108 -8.11 3.11 5.74
CA ASP A 108 -9.47 3.28 5.29
C ASP A 108 -9.46 3.39 3.75
N ILE A 109 -9.99 2.36 3.09
CA ILE A 109 -10.02 2.31 1.63
C ILE A 109 -11.26 3.05 1.14
N ARG A 110 -11.04 4.06 0.31
CA ARG A 110 -12.07 4.97 -0.18
C ARG A 110 -12.07 5.02 -1.69
N THR A 111 -13.26 5.14 -2.26
CA THR A 111 -13.45 5.35 -3.69
C THR A 111 -14.03 6.76 -3.91
N PRO A 112 -13.35 7.65 -4.64
CA PRO A 112 -13.91 8.92 -5.07
C PRO A 112 -14.91 8.70 -6.22
N PRO A 113 -15.83 9.64 -6.48
CA PRO A 113 -16.66 9.61 -7.66
C PRO A 113 -15.78 9.68 -8.92
N PRO A 114 -16.26 9.18 -10.07
CA PRO A 114 -15.48 9.14 -11.30
C PRO A 114 -14.90 10.50 -11.72
N GLU A 115 -15.61 11.61 -11.47
CA GLU A 115 -15.14 12.97 -11.75
C GLU A 115 -13.97 13.45 -10.85
N ASP A 116 -13.75 12.82 -9.69
CA ASP A 116 -12.76 13.25 -8.70
C ASP A 116 -11.52 12.35 -8.63
N THR A 117 -11.18 11.72 -9.75
CA THR A 117 -9.99 10.87 -9.83
C THR A 117 -8.72 11.67 -9.53
N PHE A 118 -7.91 11.20 -8.59
CA PHE A 118 -6.62 11.81 -8.28
C PHE A 118 -5.60 11.53 -9.37
N THR A 119 -4.83 12.54 -9.75
CA THR A 119 -3.78 12.43 -10.77
C THR A 119 -2.37 12.63 -10.21
N SER A 120 -2.18 12.42 -8.91
CA SER A 120 -0.90 12.55 -8.22
C SER A 120 -0.69 11.42 -7.21
N TYR A 121 0.57 11.05 -6.99
CA TYR A 121 1.01 10.11 -5.95
C TYR A 121 1.09 10.73 -4.56
N THR A 122 1.03 12.06 -4.48
CA THR A 122 1.11 12.83 -3.24
C THR A 122 -0.24 13.49 -3.02
N VAL A 123 -1.08 12.83 -2.24
CA VAL A 123 -2.42 13.30 -1.86
C VAL A 123 -2.57 13.15 -0.35
N GLY A 124 -3.24 14.09 0.29
CA GLY A 124 -3.42 14.08 1.73
C GLY A 124 -4.71 14.75 2.17
N CYS A 125 -5.20 14.37 3.34
CA CYS A 125 -6.36 14.99 3.94
C CYS A 125 -6.01 16.42 4.38
N ALA A 126 -6.70 17.43 3.84
CA ALA A 126 -6.43 18.83 4.17
C ALA A 126 -6.67 19.15 5.66
N LEU A 127 -7.57 18.41 6.32
CA LEU A 127 -7.93 18.64 7.73
C LEU A 127 -6.96 18.00 8.72
N SER A 128 -6.37 16.86 8.39
CA SER A 128 -5.54 16.06 9.31
C SER A 128 -4.09 15.87 8.85
N GLY A 129 -3.77 16.28 7.62
CA GLY A 129 -2.49 16.01 6.98
C GLY A 129 -2.22 14.54 6.70
N ARG A 130 -3.22 13.66 6.84
CA ARG A 130 -3.06 12.21 6.64
C ARG A 130 -2.84 11.87 5.18
N ASP A 131 -1.84 11.02 4.93
CA ASP A 131 -1.51 10.52 3.60
C ASP A 131 -2.64 9.65 3.01
N ALA A 132 -2.98 9.93 1.75
CA ALA A 132 -3.93 9.21 0.93
C ALA A 132 -3.15 8.55 -0.22
N GLN A 133 -2.87 7.25 -0.08
CA GLN A 133 -2.07 6.51 -1.04
C GLN A 133 -2.90 6.22 -2.28
N THR A 134 -2.54 6.88 -3.37
CA THR A 134 -3.07 6.65 -4.71
C THR A 134 -2.14 5.72 -5.48
N GLN A 135 -2.69 5.03 -6.47
CA GLN A 135 -1.92 4.12 -7.31
C GLN A 135 -2.28 4.32 -8.78
N ARG A 136 -1.31 4.00 -9.63
CA ARG A 136 -1.45 4.04 -11.08
C ARG A 136 -1.20 2.64 -11.64
N ILE A 137 -2.12 2.17 -12.46
CA ILE A 137 -2.12 0.84 -13.07
C ILE A 137 -2.42 0.98 -14.56
N ASN A 138 -1.56 0.43 -15.41
CA ASN A 138 -1.65 0.50 -16.87
C ASN A 138 -1.87 1.93 -17.38
N ASP A 139 -1.05 2.86 -16.89
CA ASP A 139 -1.09 4.31 -17.13
C ASP A 139 -2.36 5.03 -16.64
N LYS A 140 -3.31 4.33 -16.01
CA LYS A 140 -4.55 4.88 -15.47
C LYS A 140 -4.50 4.99 -13.95
N TRP A 141 -5.07 6.06 -13.43
CA TRP A 141 -5.25 6.20 -11.99
C TRP A 141 -6.37 5.29 -11.52
N GLU A 142 -6.06 4.45 -10.55
CA GLU A 142 -7.07 3.61 -9.92
C GLU A 142 -7.94 4.46 -9.00
N GLN A 143 -9.20 4.07 -8.92
CA GLN A 143 -10.18 4.80 -8.13
C GLN A 143 -10.00 4.58 -6.62
N PRO A 144 -9.82 3.35 -6.08
CA PRO A 144 -9.62 3.22 -4.65
C PRO A 144 -8.27 3.78 -4.23
N PHE A 145 -8.29 4.64 -3.22
CA PHE A 145 -7.09 5.10 -2.52
C PHE A 145 -7.13 4.63 -1.07
N ILE A 146 -5.95 4.48 -0.47
CA ILE A 146 -5.81 3.99 0.90
C ILE A 146 -5.48 5.18 1.80
N LEU A 147 -6.44 5.58 2.61
CA LEU A 147 -6.29 6.68 3.56
C LEU A 147 -5.71 6.18 4.87
N THR A 148 -4.61 6.78 5.31
CA THR A 148 -4.05 6.52 6.63
C THR A 148 -4.91 7.20 7.69
N ARG A 149 -5.32 6.46 8.72
CA ARG A 149 -6.11 6.96 9.84
C ARG A 149 -5.48 6.61 11.17
N LYS A 150 -5.82 7.34 12.22
CA LYS A 150 -5.41 7.07 13.60
C LYS A 150 -6.59 7.16 14.55
N CYS A 151 -6.53 6.27 15.54
CA CYS A 151 -7.32 6.32 16.75
C CYS A 151 -6.34 6.38 17.93
N SER A 152 -6.58 7.27 18.88
CA SER A 152 -5.79 7.31 20.12
C SER A 152 -6.71 7.36 21.30
N VAL A 153 -6.43 6.54 22.29
CA VAL A 153 -7.23 6.45 23.51
C VAL A 153 -6.36 6.82 24.69
N TRP A 154 -6.95 7.58 25.58
CA TRP A 154 -6.45 7.83 26.91
C TRP A 154 -7.51 7.46 27.94
N ARG A 155 -7.07 6.82 29.01
CA ARG A 155 -7.88 6.39 30.15
C ARG A 155 -7.20 6.85 31.42
N ARG A 156 -8.01 7.35 32.35
CA ARG A 156 -7.54 7.67 33.71
C ARG A 156 -7.18 6.39 34.47
N LYS A 157 -6.10 6.44 35.25
CA LYS A 157 -5.67 5.31 36.10
C LYS A 157 -6.75 4.97 37.13
N PRO A 158 -7.06 3.68 37.36
CA PRO A 158 -8.01 3.29 38.40
C PRO A 158 -7.44 3.64 39.79
N GLY A 159 -8.17 4.45 40.57
CA GLY A 159 -7.81 4.82 41.95
C GLY A 159 -7.84 6.32 42.30
N SER A 160 -8.09 7.22 41.35
CA SER A 160 -8.42 8.62 41.67
C SER A 160 -9.89 8.73 42.10
N GLU A 161 -10.17 9.41 43.21
CA GLU A 161 -11.55 9.67 43.70
C GLU A 161 -12.40 10.47 42.70
N ASP A 162 -11.77 11.15 41.74
CA ASP A 162 -12.41 11.83 40.61
C ASP A 162 -12.56 10.91 39.38
N ASP A 163 -13.82 10.71 38.99
CA ASP A 163 -14.43 10.31 37.71
C ASP A 163 -13.63 9.40 36.72
N ILE A 164 -14.26 8.29 36.36
CA ILE A 164 -13.80 7.33 35.33
C ILE A 164 -13.98 7.98 33.94
N ALA A 165 -12.98 8.76 33.52
CA ALA A 165 -12.95 9.45 32.23
C ALA A 165 -12.10 8.70 31.18
N THR A 166 -12.64 8.56 29.97
CA THR A 166 -11.94 8.03 28.78
C THR A 166 -12.00 9.05 27.66
N LEU A 167 -10.87 9.36 27.03
CA LEU A 167 -10.77 10.23 25.86
C LEU A 167 -10.41 9.39 24.64
N ILE A 168 -11.19 9.51 23.57
CA ILE A 168 -10.92 8.88 22.28
C ILE A 168 -10.78 9.97 21.21
N LEU A 169 -9.60 10.01 20.59
CA LEU A 169 -9.26 10.88 19.48
C LEU A 169 -9.44 10.11 18.17
N CYS A 170 -10.22 10.65 17.25
CA CYS A 170 -10.45 10.11 15.92
C CYS A 170 -10.06 11.13 14.85
N ASP A 171 -9.52 10.65 13.73
CA ASP A 171 -9.27 11.51 12.58
C ASP A 171 -10.59 11.99 11.93
N PRO A 172 -10.63 13.23 11.40
CA PRO A 172 -11.82 13.82 10.78
C PRO A 172 -12.13 13.19 9.42
N PRO A 173 -13.37 13.28 8.89
CA PRO A 173 -13.74 12.70 7.60
C PRO A 173 -12.89 13.28 6.44
N PHE A 174 -12.73 12.49 5.39
CA PHE A 174 -11.99 12.91 4.19
C PHE A 174 -12.90 13.67 3.24
N SER A 175 -13.15 14.95 3.56
CA SER A 175 -13.99 15.85 2.76
C SER A 175 -13.18 16.82 1.88
N LYS A 176 -11.90 16.98 2.18
CA LYS A 176 -10.98 17.88 1.48
C LYS A 176 -9.62 17.23 1.29
N ALA A 177 -9.10 17.32 0.07
CA ALA A 177 -7.79 16.82 -0.31
C ALA A 177 -6.84 17.98 -0.64
N HIS A 178 -5.59 17.85 -0.17
CA HIS A 178 -4.45 18.56 -0.72
C HIS A 178 -3.76 17.63 -1.72
N ILE A 179 -3.61 18.09 -2.95
CA ILE A 179 -2.98 17.37 -4.04
C ILE A 179 -1.70 18.13 -4.38
N TRP A 180 -0.56 17.47 -4.17
CA TRP A 180 0.73 18.04 -4.53
C TRP A 180 1.10 17.59 -5.94
N THR A 181 1.45 18.52 -6.82
CA THR A 181 1.92 18.22 -8.18
C THR A 181 3.28 18.86 -8.40
N GLN A 182 4.19 18.11 -9.01
CA GLN A 182 5.49 18.63 -9.40
C GLN A 182 5.38 19.21 -10.81
N ASN A 183 5.68 20.49 -10.96
CA ASN A 183 5.58 21.14 -12.25
C ASN A 183 6.84 20.81 -13.08
N ALA A 184 6.68 20.33 -14.32
CA ALA A 184 7.84 19.89 -15.13
C ALA A 184 8.78 21.06 -15.53
N THR A 185 8.31 22.30 -15.42
CA THR A 185 9.04 23.51 -15.84
C THR A 185 9.78 24.21 -14.71
N HIS A 186 9.35 24.01 -13.46
CA HIS A 186 9.91 24.64 -12.28
C HIS A 186 10.05 23.58 -11.19
N ASP A 187 11.19 23.52 -10.52
CA ASP A 187 11.46 22.55 -9.44
C ASP A 187 10.70 22.90 -8.14
N ARG A 188 9.46 23.38 -8.26
CA ARG A 188 8.56 23.77 -7.18
C ARG A 188 7.33 22.87 -7.20
N TRP A 189 6.90 22.49 -6.00
CA TRP A 189 5.65 21.78 -5.78
C TRP A 189 4.49 22.78 -5.71
N GLU A 190 3.43 22.49 -6.45
CA GLU A 190 2.16 23.21 -6.37
C GLU A 190 1.17 22.41 -5.53
N ILE A 191 0.32 23.12 -4.77
CA ILE A 191 -0.68 22.51 -3.90
C ILE A 191 -2.05 22.95 -4.39
N GLU A 192 -2.86 21.98 -4.79
CA GLU A 192 -4.27 22.18 -5.10
C GLU A 192 -5.11 21.69 -3.91
N GLU A 193 -6.02 22.54 -3.41
CA GLU A 193 -7.05 22.13 -2.46
C GLU A 193 -8.34 21.81 -3.22
N LYS A 194 -8.86 20.60 -3.02
CA LYS A 194 -10.07 20.12 -3.68
C LYS A 194 -11.07 19.56 -2.66
N ASN A 195 -12.33 19.99 -2.75
CA ASN A 195 -13.43 19.37 -2.01
C ASN A 195 -13.83 18.07 -2.70
N ILE A 196 -13.96 16.99 -1.94
CA ILE A 196 -14.22 15.66 -2.48
C ILE A 196 -15.23 14.94 -1.58
N SER A 197 -16.20 14.29 -2.22
CA SER A 197 -17.07 13.32 -1.56
C SER A 197 -16.51 11.93 -1.81
N THR A 198 -16.36 11.09 -0.77
CA THR A 198 -15.83 9.73 -0.95
C THR A 198 -16.76 8.68 -0.37
N MET A 199 -16.75 7.50 -0.99
CA MET A 199 -17.51 6.35 -0.53
C MET A 199 -16.58 5.28 0.02
N PRO A 200 -16.99 4.54 1.06
CA PRO A 200 -16.26 3.36 1.51
C PRO A 200 -16.11 2.34 0.38
N HIS A 201 -14.91 1.79 0.19
CA HIS A 201 -14.68 0.74 -0.79
C HIS A 201 -15.52 -0.50 -0.47
N HIS A 202 -16.19 -1.08 -1.48
CA HIS A 202 -17.13 -2.20 -1.33
C HIS A 202 -18.23 -2.00 -0.24
N GLY A 203 -18.60 -0.74 0.05
CA GLY A 203 -19.59 -0.43 1.09
C GLY A 203 -19.01 -0.38 2.52
N GLY A 204 -17.70 -0.57 2.67
CA GLY A 204 -16.97 -0.47 3.93
C GLY A 204 -17.03 -1.76 4.75
N TYR A 205 -16.75 -1.64 6.04
CA TYR A 205 -16.61 -2.80 6.90
C TYR A 205 -17.96 -3.44 7.26
N ALA A 206 -17.94 -4.77 7.42
CA ALA A 206 -19.09 -5.54 7.88
C ALA A 206 -19.51 -5.12 9.29
N ASP A 207 -20.81 -5.15 9.60
CA ASP A 207 -21.27 -4.72 10.92
C ASP A 207 -20.66 -5.59 12.05
N ILE A 208 -20.16 -4.95 13.10
CA ILE A 208 -19.40 -5.60 14.19
C ILE A 208 -20.31 -6.37 15.16
N VAL A 209 -21.63 -6.18 15.07
CA VAL A 209 -22.61 -6.86 15.92
C VAL A 209 -22.97 -8.22 15.28
N PRO A 210 -22.61 -9.35 15.91
CA PRO A 210 -22.62 -10.66 15.25
C PRO A 210 -24.02 -11.29 15.06
N HIS A 211 -25.10 -10.63 15.51
CA HIS A 211 -26.46 -11.21 15.53
C HIS A 211 -27.40 -10.76 14.42
N LEU A 212 -26.87 -10.20 13.34
CA LEU A 212 -27.66 -9.76 12.19
C LEU A 212 -27.85 -10.84 11.11
N THR A 213 -27.72 -12.13 11.47
CA THR A 213 -27.84 -13.28 10.54
C THR A 213 -29.27 -13.60 10.12
N SER A 214 -30.29 -12.97 10.72
CA SER A 214 -31.68 -13.14 10.32
C SER A 214 -32.22 -11.89 9.64
N PHE A 215 -32.69 -12.02 8.41
CA PHE A 215 -33.41 -10.97 7.68
C PHE A 215 -34.59 -10.38 8.48
N ARG A 216 -35.12 -11.11 9.47
CA ARG A 216 -36.24 -10.65 10.33
C ARG A 216 -35.79 -9.76 11.48
N THR A 217 -34.55 -9.87 11.93
CA THR A 217 -33.99 -9.07 13.03
C THR A 217 -33.21 -7.85 12.53
N TRP A 218 -32.90 -7.78 11.23
CA TRP A 218 -32.28 -6.62 10.61
C TRP A 218 -33.20 -5.39 10.70
N LYS A 219 -32.93 -4.51 11.66
CA LYS A 219 -33.63 -3.23 11.85
C LYS A 219 -32.67 -2.08 11.55
N GLY A 220 -32.66 -1.61 10.31
CA GLY A 220 -32.06 -0.34 9.91
C GLY A 220 -30.74 -0.44 9.14
N SER A 221 -30.35 0.67 8.51
CA SER A 221 -29.05 0.86 7.88
C SER A 221 -27.94 0.89 8.94
N GLY A 222 -26.78 0.31 8.63
CA GLY A 222 -25.58 0.41 9.46
C GLY A 222 -25.06 1.86 9.59
N PRO A 223 -23.91 2.07 10.25
CA PRO A 223 -23.32 3.40 10.34
C PRO A 223 -22.95 3.95 8.96
N GLU A 224 -22.76 5.27 8.88
CA GLU A 224 -22.42 5.95 7.62
C GLU A 224 -21.00 5.62 7.13
N ARG A 225 -20.10 5.17 8.04
CA ARG A 225 -18.73 4.80 7.73
C ARG A 225 -17.94 5.94 7.10
N GLN A 226 -18.12 7.17 7.58
CA GLN A 226 -17.37 8.35 7.10
C GLN A 226 -16.17 8.67 7.99
N SER A 227 -16.30 8.45 9.29
CA SER A 227 -15.25 8.60 10.28
C SER A 227 -15.49 7.64 11.44
N LEU A 228 -14.41 7.25 12.13
CA LEU A 228 -14.52 6.42 13.32
C LEU A 228 -15.34 7.09 14.44
N TYR A 229 -15.28 8.42 14.52
CA TYR A 229 -16.11 9.22 15.42
C TYR A 229 -17.60 8.95 15.17
N GLY A 230 -18.06 9.12 13.93
CA GLY A 230 -19.46 8.94 13.57
C GLY A 230 -19.94 7.51 13.79
N ASP A 231 -19.08 6.53 13.49
CA ASP A 231 -19.38 5.12 13.67
C ASP A 231 -19.49 4.75 15.15
N LEU A 232 -18.55 5.21 15.99
CA LEU A 232 -18.61 5.02 17.45
C LEU A 232 -19.87 5.67 18.04
N LEU A 233 -20.17 6.91 17.63
CA LEU A 233 -21.38 7.61 18.07
C LEU A 233 -22.65 6.83 17.68
N TYR A 234 -22.71 6.27 16.48
CA TYR A 234 -23.81 5.42 16.04
C TYR A 234 -23.98 4.19 16.94
N TYR A 235 -22.90 3.46 17.23
CA TYR A 235 -22.97 2.26 18.07
C TYR A 235 -23.38 2.59 19.51
N LEU A 236 -22.85 3.68 20.08
CA LEU A 236 -23.17 4.14 21.43
C LEU A 236 -24.59 4.71 21.57
N THR A 237 -25.21 5.21 20.50
CA THR A 237 -26.54 5.82 20.59
C THR A 237 -27.64 4.87 20.13
N LYS A 238 -27.43 4.18 19.01
CA LYS A 238 -28.47 3.37 18.35
C LYS A 238 -28.37 1.88 18.63
N ARG A 239 -27.19 1.35 18.97
CA ARG A 239 -26.94 -0.11 19.09
C ARG A 239 -26.40 -0.55 20.45
N THR A 240 -26.37 0.34 21.44
CA THR A 240 -25.86 0.07 22.79
C THR A 240 -26.43 -1.18 23.44
N HIS A 241 -27.74 -1.41 23.32
CA HIS A 241 -28.39 -2.58 23.91
C HIS A 241 -27.87 -3.90 23.29
N GLU A 242 -27.60 -3.93 21.99
CA GLU A 242 -27.11 -5.13 21.31
C GLU A 242 -25.68 -5.48 21.74
N ILE A 243 -24.87 -4.45 22.02
CA ILE A 243 -23.49 -4.58 22.51
C ILE A 243 -23.46 -5.00 24.00
N GLN A 244 -24.37 -4.45 24.82
CA GLN A 244 -24.45 -4.77 26.25
C GLN A 244 -24.92 -6.22 26.51
N CYS A 245 -25.85 -6.74 25.69
CA CYS A 245 -26.38 -8.09 25.86
C CYS A 245 -25.34 -9.20 25.69
N GLU A 246 -24.26 -8.96 24.95
CA GLU A 246 -23.17 -9.95 24.79
C GLU A 246 -22.26 -10.05 26.01
N ASN A 247 -22.00 -8.93 26.71
CA ASN A 247 -20.88 -8.83 27.65
C ASN A 247 -21.28 -8.70 29.12
N GLY A 248 -22.57 -8.62 29.46
CA GLY A 248 -23.08 -8.61 30.86
C GLY A 248 -22.51 -7.52 31.78
N SER A 249 -21.76 -6.55 31.24
CA SER A 249 -20.99 -5.52 31.93
C SER A 249 -21.00 -4.21 31.11
N SER A 250 -20.53 -3.11 31.71
CA SER A 250 -20.46 -1.77 31.12
C SER A 250 -19.91 -1.77 29.69
N ILE A 251 -20.43 -0.89 28.84
CA ILE A 251 -20.02 -0.78 27.43
C ILE A 251 -18.51 -0.52 27.34
N ASP A 252 -17.79 -1.44 26.70
CA ASP A 252 -16.36 -1.29 26.43
C ASP A 252 -16.16 -0.65 25.06
N ILE A 253 -16.17 0.68 25.03
CA ILE A 253 -15.99 1.48 23.81
C ILE A 253 -14.66 1.19 23.10
N GLU A 254 -13.62 0.84 23.86
CA GLU A 254 -12.30 0.52 23.31
C GLU A 254 -12.34 -0.78 22.50
N LYS A 255 -13.09 -1.78 22.96
CA LYS A 255 -13.36 -3.00 22.17
C LYS A 255 -14.14 -2.69 20.90
N VAL A 256 -15.15 -1.83 20.97
CA VAL A 256 -15.93 -1.41 19.78
C VAL A 256 -15.02 -0.73 18.76
N ALA A 257 -14.20 0.23 19.20
CA ALA A 257 -13.22 0.90 18.35
C ALA A 257 -12.21 -0.09 17.74
N THR A 258 -11.72 -1.03 18.55
CA THR A 258 -10.79 -2.06 18.09
C THR A 258 -11.42 -2.98 17.04
N LYS A 259 -12.66 -3.42 17.23
CA LYS A 259 -13.39 -4.24 16.23
C LYS A 259 -13.62 -3.51 14.91
N ILE A 260 -13.95 -2.21 14.95
CA ILE A 260 -14.06 -1.39 13.74
C ILE A 260 -12.70 -1.33 13.04
N ILE A 261 -11.63 -1.08 13.78
CA ILE A 261 -10.27 -0.95 13.23
C ILE A 261 -9.76 -2.28 12.64
N THR A 262 -9.93 -3.41 13.34
CA THR A 262 -9.53 -4.72 12.80
C THR A 262 -10.32 -5.04 11.53
N SER A 263 -11.59 -4.66 11.46
CA SER A 263 -12.39 -4.83 10.24
C SER A 263 -11.87 -4.01 9.05
N HIS A 264 -11.32 -2.81 9.27
CA HIS A 264 -10.65 -2.05 8.21
C HIS A 264 -9.38 -2.75 7.70
N TYR A 265 -8.63 -3.40 8.59
CA TYR A 265 -7.49 -4.23 8.19
C TYR A 265 -7.93 -5.48 7.39
N LEU A 266 -9.09 -6.06 7.68
CA LEU A 266 -9.62 -7.17 6.87
C LEU A 266 -9.95 -6.72 5.43
N LEU A 267 -10.55 -5.53 5.26
CA LEU A 267 -10.77 -4.96 3.93
C LEU A 267 -9.44 -4.70 3.20
N LEU A 268 -8.42 -4.25 3.94
CA LEU A 268 -7.08 -4.04 3.40
C LEU A 268 -6.46 -5.36 2.91
N LEU A 269 -6.65 -6.46 3.65
CA LEU A 269 -6.19 -7.78 3.23
C LEU A 269 -6.86 -8.23 1.93
N ASP A 270 -8.19 -8.15 1.86
CA ASP A 270 -8.98 -8.52 0.67
C ASP A 270 -8.54 -7.70 -0.56
N TYR A 271 -8.35 -6.40 -0.37
CA TYR A 271 -7.87 -5.50 -1.42
C TYR A 271 -6.49 -5.90 -1.98
N PHE A 272 -5.51 -6.14 -1.10
CA PHE A 272 -4.17 -6.55 -1.56
C PHE A 272 -4.14 -7.98 -2.10
N ASP A 273 -4.96 -8.89 -1.59
CA ASP A 273 -5.11 -10.24 -2.14
C ASP A 273 -5.62 -10.18 -3.60
N GLY A 274 -6.66 -9.38 -3.85
CA GLY A 274 -7.19 -9.16 -5.19
C GLY A 274 -6.18 -8.55 -6.17
N ILE A 275 -5.42 -7.52 -5.74
CA ILE A 275 -4.39 -6.90 -6.59
C ILE A 275 -3.25 -7.88 -6.88
N ILE A 276 -2.79 -8.63 -5.88
CA ILE A 276 -1.74 -9.63 -6.09
C ILE A 276 -2.23 -10.70 -7.06
N PHE A 277 -3.45 -11.18 -6.90
CA PHE A 277 -4.04 -12.17 -7.80
C PHE A 277 -4.11 -11.67 -9.25
N ASP A 278 -4.54 -10.43 -9.48
CA ASP A 278 -4.60 -9.81 -10.80
C ASP A 278 -3.21 -9.71 -11.46
N ARG A 279 -2.14 -9.57 -10.66
CA ARG A 279 -0.75 -9.55 -11.14
C ARG A 279 -0.13 -10.93 -11.32
N GLU A 280 -0.53 -11.92 -10.51
CA GLU A 280 -0.12 -13.31 -10.66
C GLU A 280 -0.74 -13.95 -11.91
N TYR A 281 -1.97 -13.57 -12.27
CA TYR A 281 -2.73 -14.19 -13.35
C TYR A 281 -2.04 -14.16 -14.72
N PRO A 282 -1.50 -13.02 -15.22
CA PRO A 282 -0.75 -12.97 -16.47
C PRO A 282 0.45 -13.92 -16.50
N LEU A 283 1.15 -14.07 -15.38
CA LEU A 283 2.35 -14.91 -15.27
C LEU A 283 2.04 -16.40 -15.28
N SER A 284 0.80 -16.80 -15.08
CA SER A 284 0.42 -18.22 -15.07
C SER A 284 0.40 -18.89 -16.45
N ARG A 285 0.36 -18.13 -17.57
CA ARG A 285 0.09 -18.68 -18.91
C ARG A 285 1.01 -18.16 -20.01
N LYS A 286 1.65 -19.09 -20.76
CA LYS A 286 2.57 -18.83 -21.89
C LYS A 286 2.05 -17.80 -22.92
N LYS A 287 0.75 -17.80 -23.25
CA LYS A 287 0.16 -16.91 -24.26
C LYS A 287 0.20 -15.43 -23.86
N ASN A 288 0.13 -15.13 -22.56
CA ASN A 288 0.16 -13.76 -22.06
C ASN A 288 1.58 -13.16 -22.15
N PHE A 289 2.62 -14.01 -22.19
CA PHE A 289 4.02 -13.56 -22.25
C PHE A 289 4.46 -13.07 -23.63
N SER A 290 3.88 -13.58 -24.73
CA SER A 290 4.27 -13.15 -26.08
C SER A 290 3.83 -11.72 -26.41
N THR A 291 2.86 -11.20 -25.66
CA THR A 291 2.27 -9.87 -25.82
C THR A 291 2.85 -8.82 -24.88
N GLN A 292 3.77 -9.20 -23.97
CA GLN A 292 4.27 -8.31 -22.94
C GLN A 292 5.52 -7.54 -23.41
N GLU A 293 5.34 -6.25 -23.71
CA GLU A 293 6.42 -5.33 -24.07
C GLU A 293 7.22 -4.88 -22.83
N THR A 294 8.47 -4.44 -23.02
CA THR A 294 9.38 -4.05 -21.93
C THR A 294 8.86 -2.87 -21.08
N LEU A 295 8.15 -1.92 -21.69
CA LEU A 295 7.55 -0.77 -20.99
C LEU A 295 6.47 -1.20 -19.99
N SER A 296 5.70 -2.24 -20.34
CA SER A 296 4.72 -2.85 -19.42
C SER A 296 5.39 -3.52 -18.21
N MET A 297 6.67 -3.88 -18.30
CA MET A 297 7.38 -4.54 -17.20
C MET A 297 7.87 -3.58 -16.13
N GLU A 298 8.36 -2.40 -16.52
CA GLU A 298 8.78 -1.36 -15.58
C GLU A 298 7.60 -0.91 -14.72
N GLU A 299 6.43 -0.75 -15.34
CA GLU A 299 5.19 -0.43 -14.65
C GLU A 299 4.74 -1.54 -13.68
N GLN A 300 4.76 -2.79 -14.14
CA GLN A 300 4.43 -3.94 -13.28
C GLN A 300 5.40 -4.04 -12.09
N TRP A 301 6.68 -3.80 -12.33
CA TRP A 301 7.71 -3.81 -11.29
C TRP A 301 7.46 -2.71 -10.25
N SER A 302 7.20 -1.49 -10.70
CA SER A 302 6.86 -0.36 -9.82
C SER A 302 5.64 -0.67 -8.94
N THR A 303 4.60 -1.26 -9.54
CA THR A 303 3.37 -1.68 -8.83
C THR A 303 3.66 -2.75 -7.77
N ILE A 304 4.43 -3.78 -8.11
CA ILE A 304 4.80 -4.85 -7.17
C ILE A 304 5.66 -4.29 -6.03
N GLN A 305 6.57 -3.37 -6.33
CA GLN A 305 7.39 -2.73 -5.31
C GLN A 305 6.55 -1.86 -4.37
N PHE A 306 5.53 -1.17 -4.89
CA PHE A 306 4.54 -0.47 -4.07
C PHE A 306 3.83 -1.44 -3.13
N ILE A 307 3.23 -2.52 -3.65
CA ILE A 307 2.54 -3.54 -2.85
C ILE A 307 3.45 -4.06 -1.72
N ARG A 308 4.68 -4.43 -2.07
CA ARG A 308 5.68 -4.96 -1.14
C ARG A 308 6.02 -3.98 -0.03
N THR A 309 6.22 -2.70 -0.38
CA THR A 309 6.56 -1.64 0.59
C THR A 309 5.37 -1.32 1.49
N SER A 310 4.16 -1.26 0.94
CA SER A 310 2.92 -1.04 1.67
C SER A 310 2.65 -2.17 2.66
N LEU A 311 2.72 -3.43 2.23
CA LEU A 311 2.58 -4.60 3.12
C LEU A 311 3.61 -4.60 4.25
N SER A 312 4.87 -4.24 3.96
CA SER A 312 5.91 -4.11 5.00
C SER A 312 5.54 -3.08 6.06
N ARG A 313 5.01 -1.92 5.62
CA ARG A 313 4.55 -0.85 6.51
C ARG A 313 3.37 -1.31 7.37
N TYR A 314 2.42 -2.06 6.80
CA TYR A 314 1.26 -2.56 7.53
C TYR A 314 1.64 -3.62 8.57
N ILE A 315 2.58 -4.51 8.24
CA ILE A 315 3.15 -5.48 9.18
C ILE A 315 3.80 -4.75 10.36
N GLN A 316 4.61 -3.71 10.09
CA GLN A 316 5.25 -2.92 11.14
C GLN A 316 4.22 -2.22 12.04
N ASN A 317 3.14 -1.67 11.46
CA ASN A 317 2.09 -1.02 12.22
C ASN A 317 1.32 -2.00 13.10
N ILE A 318 0.90 -3.15 12.57
CA ILE A 318 0.24 -4.20 13.36
C ILE A 318 1.16 -4.73 14.44
N ALA A 319 2.44 -4.99 14.14
CA ALA A 319 3.40 -5.41 15.16
C ALA A 319 3.55 -4.37 16.27
N GLY A 320 3.61 -3.07 15.92
CA GLY A 320 3.63 -1.99 16.91
C GLY A 320 2.37 -1.94 17.78
N ILE A 321 1.20 -2.16 17.18
CA ILE A 321 -0.08 -2.25 17.89
C ILE A 321 -0.10 -3.45 18.85
N MET A 322 0.35 -4.63 18.38
CA MET A 322 0.46 -5.84 19.19
C MET A 322 1.38 -5.63 20.38
N VAL A 323 2.55 -5.00 20.18
CA VAL A 323 3.47 -4.64 21.28
C VAL A 323 2.81 -3.70 22.29
N GLN A 324 2.10 -2.67 21.81
CA GLN A 324 1.43 -1.70 22.68
C GLN A 324 0.29 -2.31 23.50
N LEU A 325 -0.50 -3.19 22.89
CA LEU A 325 -1.61 -3.89 23.54
C LEU A 325 -1.16 -5.15 24.31
N ARG A 326 0.12 -5.52 24.22
CA ARG A 326 0.72 -6.75 24.77
C ARG A 326 0.07 -8.03 24.22
N ILE A 327 -0.23 -8.02 22.93
CA ILE A 327 -0.73 -9.18 22.20
C ILE A 327 0.48 -10.03 21.81
N PRO A 328 0.50 -11.33 22.15
CA PRO A 328 1.61 -12.19 21.77
C PRO A 328 1.62 -12.43 20.26
N PHE A 329 2.83 -12.61 19.71
CA PHE A 329 3.07 -12.94 18.30
C PHE A 329 2.93 -14.44 18.00
N GLU A 330 2.34 -15.22 18.92
CA GLU A 330 2.12 -16.65 18.79
C GLU A 330 1.17 -16.97 17.62
N ASP A 331 1.43 -18.08 16.94
CA ASP A 331 0.59 -18.56 15.85
C ASP A 331 -0.75 -19.07 16.39
N LEU A 332 -1.81 -18.83 15.63
CA LEU A 332 -3.17 -19.27 15.96
C LEU A 332 -3.21 -20.79 16.14
N GLY A 333 -3.34 -21.25 17.40
CA GLY A 333 -3.45 -22.67 17.73
C GLY A 333 -2.21 -23.32 18.37
N SER A 334 -1.18 -22.55 18.77
CA SER A 334 -0.11 -23.08 19.64
C SER A 334 -0.66 -23.33 21.05
N ALA A 335 -1.26 -24.51 21.24
CA ALA A 335 -1.86 -24.95 22.47
C ALA A 335 -0.80 -25.43 23.48
N ASP A 336 -0.26 -24.50 24.27
CA ASP A 336 0.07 -24.77 25.68
C ASP A 336 -1.10 -24.27 26.55
N SER A 337 -2.29 -24.80 26.28
CA SER A 337 -3.58 -24.37 26.83
C SER A 337 -3.81 -24.73 28.31
N ALA A 338 -2.76 -25.00 29.08
CA ALA A 338 -2.88 -25.35 30.50
C ALA A 338 -2.62 -24.18 31.47
N ALA A 339 -2.02 -23.06 31.00
CA ALA A 339 -1.55 -21.99 31.90
C ALA A 339 -2.09 -20.58 31.63
N ASN A 340 -2.70 -20.31 30.46
CA ASN A 340 -3.12 -18.96 30.08
C ASN A 340 -4.64 -18.80 30.05
N PRO A 341 -5.20 -17.69 30.58
CA PRO A 341 -6.61 -17.35 30.39
C PRO A 341 -6.93 -17.24 28.89
N LEU A 342 -8.13 -17.68 28.49
CA LEU A 342 -8.64 -17.58 27.11
C LEU A 342 -8.28 -16.20 26.53
N PRO A 343 -7.54 -16.13 25.41
CA PRO A 343 -7.23 -14.87 24.75
C PRO A 343 -8.52 -14.11 24.47
N SER A 344 -8.56 -12.82 24.79
CA SER A 344 -9.72 -11.99 24.47
C SER A 344 -9.93 -11.95 22.95
N GLU A 345 -11.18 -11.96 22.48
CA GLU A 345 -11.55 -12.03 21.04
C GLU A 345 -10.68 -11.15 20.12
N TYR A 346 -10.40 -9.90 20.53
CA TYR A 346 -9.60 -8.97 19.74
C TYR A 346 -8.14 -9.41 19.51
N GLN A 347 -7.57 -10.26 20.38
CA GLN A 347 -6.21 -10.79 20.21
C GLN A 347 -6.13 -11.72 18.99
N TYR A 348 -7.15 -12.56 18.81
CA TYR A 348 -7.25 -13.46 17.66
C TYR A 348 -7.33 -12.67 16.35
N ASP A 349 -8.08 -11.58 16.32
CA ASP A 349 -8.20 -10.72 15.14
C ASP A 349 -6.84 -10.15 14.73
N PHE A 350 -6.08 -9.58 15.68
CA PHE A 350 -4.75 -9.03 15.39
C PHE A 350 -3.73 -10.10 14.96
N GLN A 351 -3.73 -11.25 15.63
CA GLN A 351 -2.85 -12.38 15.26
C GLN A 351 -3.17 -12.88 13.84
N TYR A 352 -4.45 -13.03 13.52
CA TYR A 352 -4.90 -13.40 12.17
C TYR A 352 -4.45 -12.38 11.13
N ILE A 353 -4.70 -11.09 11.36
CA ILE A 353 -4.29 -10.02 10.45
C ILE A 353 -2.78 -10.00 10.25
N TYR A 354 -2.01 -10.13 11.34
CA TYR A 354 -0.55 -10.17 11.28
C TYR A 354 -0.04 -11.34 10.44
N MET A 355 -0.60 -12.54 10.65
CA MET A 355 -0.27 -13.74 9.87
C MET A 355 -0.60 -13.55 8.39
N GLN A 356 -1.81 -13.08 8.06
CA GLN A 356 -2.25 -12.89 6.68
C GLN A 356 -1.41 -11.84 5.94
N LEU A 357 -1.08 -10.72 6.59
CA LEU A 357 -0.18 -9.71 6.00
C LEU A 357 1.19 -10.31 5.64
N ARG A 358 1.74 -11.20 6.48
CA ARG A 358 3.01 -11.90 6.20
C ARG A 358 2.90 -12.87 5.04
N VAL A 359 1.77 -13.57 4.91
CA VAL A 359 1.49 -14.46 3.76
C VAL A 359 1.42 -13.64 2.48
N LEU A 360 0.65 -12.55 2.44
CA LEU A 360 0.57 -11.65 1.28
C LEU A 360 1.93 -11.04 0.94
N LYS A 361 2.72 -10.66 1.94
CA LYS A 361 4.07 -10.12 1.74
C LYS A 361 5.00 -11.14 1.09
N THR A 362 4.98 -12.38 1.56
CA THR A 362 5.75 -13.49 0.97
C THR A 362 5.34 -13.73 -0.49
N ARG A 363 4.04 -13.73 -0.78
CA ARG A 363 3.54 -13.85 -2.16
C ARG A 363 4.03 -12.71 -3.06
N ALA A 364 3.97 -11.47 -2.57
CA ALA A 364 4.48 -10.31 -3.31
C ALA A 364 6.00 -10.39 -3.55
N ASP A 365 6.78 -10.93 -2.60
CA ASP A 365 8.23 -11.15 -2.78
C ASP A 365 8.50 -12.21 -3.87
N LEU A 366 7.81 -13.36 -3.83
CA LEU A 366 7.91 -14.40 -4.85
C LEU A 366 7.51 -13.90 -6.25
N LEU A 367 6.49 -13.05 -6.31
CA LEU A 367 6.06 -12.40 -7.54
C LEU A 367 7.14 -11.47 -8.09
N ASN A 368 7.79 -10.69 -7.23
CA ASN A 368 8.91 -9.81 -7.61
C ASN A 368 10.12 -10.59 -8.13
N GLU A 369 10.47 -11.71 -7.48
CA GLU A 369 11.54 -12.60 -7.94
C GLU A 369 11.22 -13.18 -9.33
N SER A 370 9.98 -13.63 -9.53
CA SER A 370 9.50 -14.15 -10.81
C SER A 370 9.56 -13.10 -11.92
N LEU A 371 9.13 -11.86 -11.64
CA LEU A 371 9.20 -10.75 -12.59
C LEU A 371 10.65 -10.39 -12.94
N THR A 372 11.55 -10.41 -11.97
CA THR A 372 12.98 -10.16 -12.19
C THR A 372 13.58 -11.21 -13.12
N GLY A 373 13.27 -12.50 -12.89
CA GLY A 373 13.69 -13.60 -13.77
C GLY A 373 13.17 -13.45 -15.20
N LEU A 374 11.91 -13.03 -15.35
CA LEU A 374 11.30 -12.78 -16.67
C LEU A 374 11.94 -11.61 -17.40
N THR A 375 12.23 -10.52 -16.69
CA THR A 375 12.92 -9.35 -17.25
C THR A 375 14.29 -9.74 -17.80
N GLY A 376 15.03 -10.59 -17.07
CA GLY A 376 16.29 -11.17 -17.55
C GLY A 376 16.13 -12.00 -18.83
N ILE A 377 15.11 -12.86 -18.91
CA ILE A 377 14.84 -13.68 -20.10
C ILE A 377 14.51 -12.80 -21.32
N LEU A 378 13.72 -11.74 -21.13
CA LEU A 378 13.35 -10.84 -22.22
C LEU A 378 14.52 -9.97 -22.68
N GLY A 379 15.35 -9.49 -21.74
CA GLY A 379 16.61 -8.84 -22.05
C GLY A 379 17.50 -9.73 -22.93
N ASN A 380 17.62 -11.01 -22.57
CA ASN A 380 18.39 -11.98 -23.37
C ASN A 380 17.79 -12.22 -24.75
N LYS A 381 16.46 -12.37 -24.86
CA LYS A 381 15.79 -12.52 -26.17
C LYS A 381 15.99 -11.30 -27.07
N ARG A 382 15.94 -10.10 -26.49
CA ARG A 382 16.20 -8.85 -27.20
C ARG A 382 17.64 -8.80 -27.71
N SER A 383 18.62 -9.09 -26.85
CA SER A 383 20.03 -9.15 -27.25
C SER A 383 20.27 -10.20 -28.35
N ILE A 384 19.66 -11.39 -28.25
CA ILE A 384 19.73 -12.41 -29.31
C ILE A 384 19.11 -11.90 -30.63
N ARG A 385 17.98 -11.17 -30.57
CA ARG A 385 17.36 -10.60 -31.77
C ARG A 385 18.25 -9.52 -32.39
N GLU A 386 18.80 -8.63 -31.58
CA GLU A 386 19.74 -7.59 -32.01
C GLU A 386 21.00 -8.21 -32.64
N ALA A 387 21.56 -9.25 -32.02
CA ALA A 387 22.69 -10.02 -32.57
C ALA A 387 22.36 -10.69 -33.92
N LYS A 388 21.15 -11.23 -34.08
CA LYS A 388 20.69 -11.78 -35.37
C LYS A 388 20.58 -10.68 -36.43
N THR A 389 20.03 -9.52 -36.09
CA THR A 389 19.95 -8.37 -37.01
C THR A 389 21.35 -7.91 -37.43
N VAL A 390 22.29 -7.81 -36.48
CA VAL A 390 23.69 -7.50 -36.77
C VAL A 390 24.30 -8.56 -37.70
N LYS A 391 24.07 -9.86 -37.44
CA LYS A 391 24.54 -10.95 -38.30
C LYS A 391 23.97 -10.87 -39.72
N THR A 392 22.70 -10.50 -39.88
CA THR A 392 22.10 -10.29 -41.21
C THR A 392 22.74 -9.10 -41.91
N LEU A 393 22.97 -7.99 -41.19
CA LEU A 393 23.61 -6.80 -41.75
C LEU A 393 25.06 -7.08 -42.19
N THR A 394 25.84 -7.81 -41.39
CA THR A 394 27.22 -8.17 -41.75
C THR A 394 27.27 -9.10 -42.96
N LEU A 395 26.34 -10.06 -43.06
CA LEU A 395 26.23 -10.91 -44.25
C LEU A 395 25.95 -10.08 -45.52
N VAL A 396 25.02 -9.12 -45.43
CA VAL A 396 24.74 -8.20 -46.55
C VAL A 396 25.99 -7.40 -46.93
N ALA A 397 26.72 -6.85 -45.94
CA ALA A 397 27.96 -6.11 -46.19
C ALA A 397 29.05 -6.98 -46.85
N LEU A 398 29.20 -8.24 -46.43
CA LEU A 398 30.18 -9.19 -47.01
C LEU A 398 29.89 -9.51 -48.48
N ILE A 399 28.66 -9.38 -48.94
CA ILE A 399 28.29 -9.56 -50.36
C ILE A 399 28.58 -8.28 -51.15
N PHE A 400 28.21 -7.11 -50.62
CA PHE A 400 28.34 -5.84 -51.35
C PHE A 400 29.79 -5.33 -51.43
N ILE A 401 30.62 -5.52 -50.39
CA ILE A 401 31.99 -5.01 -50.39
C ILE A 401 32.82 -5.55 -51.57
N PRO A 402 32.88 -6.87 -51.85
CA PRO A 402 33.62 -7.39 -52.99
C PRO A 402 33.02 -6.97 -54.34
N LEU A 403 31.68 -6.92 -54.44
CA LEU A 403 30.98 -6.50 -55.66
C LEU A 403 31.23 -5.02 -55.99
N SER A 404 31.21 -4.15 -54.98
CA SER A 404 31.52 -2.73 -55.14
C SER A 404 32.99 -2.52 -55.52
N PHE A 405 33.90 -3.30 -54.92
CA PHE A 405 35.32 -3.24 -55.26
C PHE A 405 35.60 -3.68 -56.70
N THR A 406 35.05 -4.81 -57.14
CA THR A 406 35.24 -5.27 -58.53
C THR A 406 34.59 -4.31 -59.52
N SER A 407 33.42 -3.75 -59.22
CA SER A 407 32.77 -2.72 -60.03
C SER A 407 33.66 -1.48 -60.17
N ALA A 408 34.23 -0.98 -59.08
CA ALA A 408 35.12 0.18 -59.08
C ALA A 408 36.39 -0.07 -59.91
N VAL A 409 37.03 -1.25 -59.77
CA VAL A 409 38.25 -1.60 -60.51
C VAL A 409 37.98 -1.76 -62.01
N PHE A 410 36.93 -2.50 -62.40
CA PHE A 410 36.62 -2.72 -63.82
C PHE A 410 36.04 -1.48 -64.51
N SER A 411 35.44 -0.55 -63.76
CA SER A 411 35.00 0.74 -64.27
C SER A 411 36.15 1.67 -64.69
N MET A 412 37.40 1.38 -64.31
CA MET A 412 38.56 2.21 -64.69
C MET A 412 39.03 2.00 -66.14
N SER A 413 38.51 1.00 -66.85
CA SER A 413 38.99 0.63 -68.18
C SER A 413 37.85 0.38 -69.15
N ASP A 414 37.96 0.95 -70.36
CA ASP A 414 36.87 0.96 -71.35
C ASP A 414 36.45 -0.43 -71.87
N GLN A 415 37.34 -1.43 -71.75
CA GLN A 415 37.16 -2.77 -72.31
C GLN A 415 36.15 -3.64 -71.54
N PHE A 416 35.93 -3.36 -70.25
CA PHE A 416 35.06 -4.16 -69.37
C PHE A 416 33.70 -3.48 -69.09
N LEU A 417 33.39 -2.37 -69.75
CA LEU A 417 32.09 -1.72 -69.62
C LEU A 417 30.93 -2.59 -70.16
N PRO A 418 29.71 -2.40 -69.63
CA PRO A 418 28.52 -3.10 -70.12
C PRO A 418 28.32 -2.83 -71.62
N GLY A 419 28.17 -3.92 -72.40
CA GLY A 419 28.01 -3.86 -73.85
C GLY A 419 29.30 -4.07 -74.67
N ARG A 420 30.46 -4.24 -74.02
CA ARG A 420 31.73 -4.62 -74.66
C ARG A 420 31.97 -6.14 -74.58
N GLU A 421 32.84 -6.64 -75.47
CA GLU A 421 33.11 -8.09 -75.62
C GLU A 421 33.61 -8.76 -74.33
N SER A 422 34.29 -8.02 -73.44
CA SER A 422 34.87 -8.56 -72.20
C SER A 422 34.03 -8.35 -70.94
N PHE A 423 32.77 -7.89 -71.05
CA PHE A 423 31.90 -7.67 -69.88
C PHE A 423 31.70 -8.92 -69.01
N TRP A 424 31.75 -10.12 -69.60
CA TRP A 424 31.62 -11.38 -68.87
C TRP A 424 32.69 -11.60 -67.78
N VAL A 425 33.87 -10.97 -67.93
CA VAL A 425 34.99 -11.07 -66.96
C VAL A 425 34.59 -10.53 -65.59
N PHE A 426 33.71 -9.53 -65.53
CA PHE A 426 33.18 -9.01 -64.27
C PHE A 426 32.51 -10.11 -63.43
N TRP A 427 31.66 -10.94 -64.04
CA TRP A 427 30.95 -12.02 -63.34
C TRP A 427 31.90 -13.14 -62.91
N VAL A 428 32.88 -13.44 -63.75
CA VAL A 428 33.87 -14.50 -63.49
C VAL A 428 34.82 -14.14 -62.36
N VAL A 429 35.10 -12.86 -62.13
CA VAL A 429 35.96 -12.42 -61.03
C VAL A 429 35.16 -12.12 -59.76
N SER A 430 34.01 -11.45 -59.89
CA SER A 430 33.23 -11.01 -58.74
C SER A 430 32.56 -12.16 -57.97
N LEU A 431 31.99 -13.15 -58.67
CA LEU A 431 31.24 -14.23 -58.03
C LEU A 431 32.15 -15.17 -57.21
N PRO A 432 33.32 -15.62 -57.72
CA PRO A 432 34.28 -16.36 -56.91
C PRO A 432 34.85 -15.54 -55.75
N LEU A 433 35.04 -14.23 -55.91
CA LEU A 433 35.53 -13.36 -54.84
C LEU A 433 34.53 -13.26 -53.69
N VAL A 434 33.23 -13.09 -53.99
CA VAL A 434 32.16 -13.13 -52.98
C VAL A 434 32.12 -14.48 -52.28
N ILE A 435 32.20 -15.58 -53.02
CA ILE A 435 32.24 -16.94 -52.45
C ILE A 435 33.47 -17.09 -51.55
N ALA A 436 34.66 -16.64 -51.98
CA ALA A 436 35.88 -16.73 -51.19
C ALA A 436 35.77 -15.95 -49.87
N VAL A 437 35.22 -14.73 -49.90
CA VAL A 437 34.99 -13.91 -48.71
C VAL A 437 33.96 -14.55 -47.77
N LEU A 438 32.87 -15.11 -48.30
CA LEU A 438 31.88 -15.83 -47.49
C LEU A 438 32.46 -17.10 -46.88
N VAL A 439 33.22 -17.89 -47.64
CA VAL A 439 33.90 -19.09 -47.14
C VAL A 439 34.89 -18.72 -46.03
N LEU A 440 35.70 -17.68 -46.24
CA LEU A 440 36.63 -17.18 -45.22
C LEU A 440 35.88 -16.74 -43.96
N ALA A 441 34.78 -15.99 -44.11
CA ALA A 441 33.94 -15.58 -42.97
C ALA A 441 33.35 -16.79 -42.23
N THR A 442 32.85 -17.80 -42.95
CA THR A 442 32.33 -19.02 -42.31
C THR A 442 33.42 -19.81 -41.58
N ILE A 443 34.62 -19.89 -42.15
CA ILE A 443 35.77 -20.52 -41.49
C ILE A 443 36.08 -19.73 -40.21
N LEU A 444 36.17 -18.40 -40.28
CA LEU A 444 36.42 -17.60 -39.08
C LEU A 444 35.33 -17.77 -38.00
N ASP A 445 34.06 -17.85 -38.39
CA ASP A 445 32.94 -18.15 -37.48
C ASP A 445 33.07 -19.54 -36.84
N PHE A 446 33.43 -20.58 -37.60
CA PHE A 446 33.62 -21.94 -37.07
C PHE A 446 34.83 -22.07 -36.14
N GLY A 447 35.84 -21.22 -36.30
CA GLY A 447 37.04 -21.21 -35.45
C GLY A 447 36.88 -20.43 -34.13
N TYR A 448 35.75 -19.76 -33.94
CA TYR A 448 35.42 -18.99 -32.74
C TYR A 448 34.66 -19.88 -31.75
N ASP A 449 35.31 -20.29 -30.66
CA ASP A 449 34.67 -21.07 -29.59
C ASP A 449 33.75 -20.15 -28.75
N ASP A 450 32.73 -20.70 -28.07
CA ASP A 450 31.73 -19.93 -27.29
C ASP A 450 32.35 -19.02 -26.20
N ASN A 451 33.63 -19.25 -25.85
CA ASN A 451 34.41 -18.49 -24.88
C ASN A 451 35.32 -17.42 -25.51
N GLY A 452 35.21 -17.14 -26.81
CA GLY A 452 35.98 -16.07 -27.49
C GLY A 452 37.48 -16.36 -27.65
N THR A 453 37.91 -17.61 -27.50
CA THR A 453 39.30 -18.03 -27.73
C THR A 453 39.44 -18.73 -29.07
N TRP A 454 40.35 -18.24 -29.92
CA TRP A 454 40.66 -18.86 -31.20
C TRP A 454 41.50 -20.13 -30.98
N ARG A 455 40.92 -21.31 -31.17
CA ARG A 455 41.62 -22.60 -31.02
C ARG A 455 41.67 -23.34 -32.36
N PRO A 456 42.83 -23.34 -33.06
CA PRO A 456 42.97 -24.03 -34.35
C PRO A 456 42.87 -25.57 -34.25
N THR A 457 42.87 -26.14 -33.05
CA THR A 457 42.79 -27.60 -32.81
C THR A 457 41.43 -28.22 -33.14
N MET A 458 40.35 -27.43 -33.23
CA MET A 458 39.00 -27.94 -33.55
C MET A 458 38.87 -28.39 -35.02
N TYR A 459 39.67 -27.81 -35.93
CA TYR A 459 39.71 -28.23 -37.34
C TYR A 459 40.34 -29.62 -37.51
N LEU A 460 41.34 -29.93 -36.69
CA LEU A 460 42.07 -31.20 -36.76
C LEU A 460 41.27 -32.38 -36.23
N SER A 461 40.34 -32.16 -35.29
CA SER A 461 39.47 -33.24 -34.77
C SER A 461 38.39 -33.65 -35.78
N ILE A 462 37.78 -32.70 -36.50
CA ILE A 462 36.70 -32.99 -37.47
C ILE A 462 37.25 -33.65 -38.75
N LEU A 463 38.46 -33.29 -39.18
CA LEU A 463 39.13 -33.99 -40.29
C LEU A 463 39.52 -35.44 -39.92
N LYS A 464 39.72 -35.73 -38.64
CA LYS A 464 39.98 -37.09 -38.14
C LYS A 464 38.73 -37.95 -38.00
N GLU A 465 37.56 -37.34 -37.80
CA GLU A 465 36.29 -38.06 -37.60
C GLU A 465 35.59 -38.41 -38.93
N LYS A 466 36.04 -37.83 -40.05
CA LYS A 466 35.56 -38.13 -41.41
C LYS A 466 36.53 -38.96 -42.27
N CYS A 467 37.60 -39.49 -41.68
CA CYS A 467 38.59 -40.32 -42.38
C CYS A 467 38.54 -41.78 -41.94
#